data_AF-A0A268A7M3-F1
#
_entry.id   AF-A0A268A7M3-F1
#
_cell.length_a   1.000
_cell.length_b   1.000
_cell.length_c   1.000
_cell.angle_alpha   90.00
_cell.angle_beta   90.00
_cell.angle_gamma   90.00
#
_symmetry.space_group_name_H-M   'P 1'
#
loop_
_entity.id
_entity.type
_entity.pdbx_description
1 polymer ?
#
loop_
_entity_poly.entity_id
_entity_poly.type
_entity_poly.pdbx_seq_one_letter_code
_entity_poly.pdbx_strand_id
1 'polypeptide(L)'
;MKFCKECGKELKPSAQFCNNCGTNVSGTSTPQRQQQTAPKKKMSKKNKIILASVIAVLIILFAGYKTGEAMTSKEKVIDKFETALAEKDANKLAKILTTDDKELTINENSVKGLIKFYNENPEKLDILVADMRRQTEESVAYATGPVHLSKDGKKLLLYDNYEINVQPYYITLATAYKDSILKVDGKEVGKADEDDFEKTYGPFIPGTHDVSANLTKNMVEMAATESLDLYSEDTNPYIDLQVEASINEETRKQIMDQINVVGDQLTHAKAAKDTSVLKDVGEPFKQMIQDDIDDLDYLFKTTYKGSYLSSEFDMDSFDVSKYEPGWAVTVDVSQTFNEAEIYDEYSDELKKQSHELTFIMLYDEKAKKWQVYNAENRLFSSIGENTKIVENKEPTVYAADGSAKSDETKKDDDGAEGDIPDTAVTLMDNYLYGLIDAINYDSFSSVSPYLADGSALYESQRTLVDNLTSKSITESLDDYEITSYKEDGDSATITTKESITISYSNGTSEQQDYNWTYTAEKSGDDWQLTNIE
;
A
#
# COMPACT_ATOMS: atom_id res chain seq x y z
N MET A 1 -60.18 88.78 41.82
CA MET A 1 -59.74 87.40 42.05
C MET A 1 -58.74 87.02 40.95
N LYS A 2 -57.59 86.41 41.28
CA LYS A 2 -56.57 86.04 40.28
C LYS A 2 -56.72 84.56 39.93
N PHE A 3 -56.57 84.21 38.66
CA PHE A 3 -56.63 82.83 38.17
C PHE A 3 -55.27 82.40 37.60
N CYS A 4 -54.94 81.12 37.71
CA CYS A 4 -53.69 80.57 37.15
C CYS A 4 -53.72 80.63 35.61
N LYS A 5 -52.66 81.15 35.00
CA LYS A 5 -52.56 81.26 33.52
C LYS A 5 -52.39 79.92 32.81
N GLU A 6 -51.88 78.89 33.51
CA GLU A 6 -51.68 77.56 32.94
C GLU A 6 -52.91 76.65 33.06
N CYS A 7 -53.61 76.68 34.21
CA CYS A 7 -54.70 75.72 34.48
C CYS A 7 -56.06 76.37 34.76
N GLY A 8 -56.18 77.69 34.69
CA GLY A 8 -57.45 78.43 34.79
C GLY A 8 -58.14 78.46 36.16
N LYS A 9 -57.59 77.80 37.18
CA LYS A 9 -58.19 77.75 38.53
C LYS A 9 -57.81 78.96 39.40
N GLU A 10 -58.71 79.32 40.31
CA GLU A 10 -58.55 80.48 41.18
C GLU A 10 -57.36 80.33 42.15
N LEU A 11 -56.59 81.40 42.28
CA LEU A 11 -55.42 81.49 43.15
C LEU A 11 -55.81 82.16 44.47
N LYS A 12 -55.33 81.59 45.57
CA LYS A 12 -55.44 82.24 46.89
C LYS A 12 -54.68 83.57 46.90
N PRO A 13 -55.13 84.58 47.67
CA PRO A 13 -54.39 85.83 47.84
C PRO A 13 -52.94 85.54 48.29
N SER A 14 -51.97 86.12 47.59
CA SER A 14 -50.52 85.96 47.85
C SER A 14 -49.92 84.56 47.62
N ALA A 15 -50.61 83.67 46.89
CA ALA A 15 -50.04 82.37 46.52
C ALA A 15 -48.81 82.55 45.59
N GLN A 16 -47.68 81.92 45.93
CA GLN A 16 -46.48 81.95 45.08
C GLN A 16 -46.47 80.86 44.00
N PHE A 17 -47.18 79.75 44.24
CA PHE A 17 -47.38 78.65 43.30
C PHE A 17 -48.87 78.33 43.20
N CYS A 18 -49.33 77.82 42.06
CA CYS A 18 -50.70 77.36 41.90
C CYS A 18 -50.93 76.11 42.76
N ASN A 19 -51.87 76.18 43.69
CA ASN A 19 -52.17 75.06 44.59
C ASN A 19 -52.77 73.84 43.86
N ASN A 20 -53.16 73.97 42.58
CA ASN A 20 -53.74 72.86 41.80
C ASN A 20 -52.72 72.19 40.87
N CYS A 21 -51.91 72.97 40.14
CA CYS A 21 -50.98 72.41 39.16
C CYS A 21 -49.50 72.61 39.50
N GLY A 22 -49.18 73.37 40.55
CA GLY A 22 -47.79 73.59 41.01
C GLY A 22 -47.01 74.68 40.27
N THR A 23 -47.55 75.30 39.20
CA THR A 23 -46.83 76.34 38.46
C THR A 23 -46.61 77.61 39.29
N ASN A 24 -45.41 78.20 39.25
CA ASN A 24 -45.10 79.47 39.91
C ASN A 24 -45.92 80.62 39.29
N VAL A 25 -46.62 81.39 40.12
CA VAL A 25 -47.51 82.49 39.72
C VAL A 25 -46.96 83.86 40.14
N SER A 26 -45.81 83.89 40.83
CA SER A 26 -45.08 85.10 41.17
C SER A 26 -44.17 85.46 40.00
N GLY A 27 -44.55 86.48 39.23
CA GLY A 27 -43.77 87.02 38.11
C GLY A 27 -42.47 87.73 38.53
N THR A 28 -41.71 87.16 39.45
CA THR A 28 -40.34 87.54 39.76
C THR A 28 -39.43 86.48 39.16
N SER A 29 -38.75 86.88 38.08
CA SER A 29 -37.61 86.18 37.52
C SER A 29 -36.68 85.74 38.64
N THR A 30 -36.50 84.44 38.76
CA THR A 30 -35.50 83.82 39.61
C THR A 30 -34.15 84.46 39.29
N PRO A 31 -33.36 84.92 40.28
CA PRO A 31 -31.95 85.20 40.01
C PRO A 31 -31.36 83.87 39.54
N GLN A 32 -30.92 83.80 38.29
CA GLN A 32 -29.96 82.78 37.89
C GLN A 32 -28.79 82.93 38.84
N ARG A 33 -28.69 81.98 39.79
CA ARG A 33 -27.42 81.67 40.42
C ARG A 33 -26.53 81.27 39.26
N GLN A 34 -25.75 82.23 38.77
CA GLN A 34 -24.63 81.96 37.88
C GLN A 34 -23.81 80.89 38.62
N GLN A 35 -23.90 79.66 38.16
CA GLN A 35 -22.79 78.75 38.35
C GLN A 35 -21.62 79.48 37.71
N GLN A 36 -20.76 80.06 38.56
CA GLN A 36 -19.38 80.25 38.20
C GLN A 36 -18.89 78.85 37.83
N THR A 37 -18.93 78.56 36.54
CA THR A 37 -18.04 77.58 35.96
C THR A 37 -16.66 78.08 36.35
N ALA A 38 -15.99 77.34 37.25
CA ALA A 38 -14.55 77.51 37.42
C ALA A 38 -13.96 77.63 36.01
N PRO A 39 -13.10 78.63 35.73
CA PRO A 39 -12.63 78.87 34.38
C PRO A 39 -12.07 77.54 33.89
N LYS A 40 -12.69 76.94 32.86
CA LYS A 40 -12.12 75.78 32.17
C LYS A 40 -10.76 76.27 31.70
N LYS A 41 -9.71 75.93 32.45
CA LYS A 41 -8.33 76.29 32.14
C LYS A 41 -8.12 75.78 30.72
N LYS A 42 -8.13 76.68 29.73
CA LYS A 42 -7.98 76.30 28.32
C LYS A 42 -6.67 75.53 28.26
N MET A 43 -6.74 74.22 28.03
CA MET A 43 -5.54 73.39 27.94
C MET A 43 -4.58 74.06 26.97
N SER A 44 -3.35 74.29 27.43
CA SER A 44 -2.24 74.68 26.58
C SER A 44 -2.20 73.77 25.35
N LYS A 45 -1.88 74.30 24.16
CA LYS A 45 -1.77 73.50 22.92
C LYS A 45 -0.90 72.25 23.14
N LYS A 46 0.13 72.34 23.99
CA LYS A 46 0.98 71.20 24.40
C LYS A 46 0.21 70.12 25.15
N ASN A 47 -0.66 70.48 26.10
CA ASN A 47 -1.45 69.51 26.87
C ASN A 47 -2.56 68.85 26.04
N LYS A 48 -3.10 69.55 25.02
CA LYS A 48 -4.03 68.93 24.06
C LYS A 48 -3.33 67.91 23.16
N ILE A 49 -2.10 68.20 22.72
CA ILE A 49 -1.28 67.26 21.94
C ILE A 49 -0.92 66.05 22.81
N ILE A 50 -0.43 66.26 24.04
CA ILE A 50 -0.14 65.16 24.98
C ILE A 50 -1.38 64.29 25.22
N LEU A 51 -2.55 64.90 25.47
CA LEU A 51 -3.80 64.15 25.68
C LEU A 51 -4.23 63.38 24.42
N ALA A 52 -4.12 64.00 23.23
CA ALA A 52 -4.42 63.31 21.97
C ALA A 52 -3.45 62.15 21.71
N SER A 53 -2.16 62.33 22.00
CA SER A 53 -1.15 61.27 21.92
C SER A 53 -1.42 60.14 22.91
N VAL A 54 -1.79 60.44 24.15
CA VAL A 54 -2.15 59.44 25.17
C VAL A 54 -3.39 58.65 24.74
N ILE A 55 -4.43 59.33 24.25
CA ILE A 55 -5.65 58.67 23.73
C ILE A 55 -5.31 57.80 22.53
N ALA A 56 -4.48 58.27 21.59
CA ALA A 56 -4.05 57.50 20.44
C ALA A 56 -3.28 56.23 20.85
N VAL A 57 -2.37 56.35 21.82
CA VAL A 57 -1.64 55.19 22.38
C VAL A 57 -2.61 54.22 23.06
N LEU A 58 -3.58 54.70 23.85
CA LEU A 58 -4.57 53.83 24.49
C LEU A 58 -5.47 53.10 23.48
N ILE A 59 -5.84 53.75 22.36
CA ILE A 59 -6.59 53.11 21.29
C ILE A 59 -5.74 52.03 20.62
N ILE A 60 -4.46 52.29 20.35
CA ILE A 60 -3.54 51.29 19.77
C ILE A 60 -3.34 50.12 20.73
N LEU A 61 -3.16 50.39 22.03
CA LEU A 61 -3.04 49.35 23.06
C LEU A 61 -4.33 48.55 23.19
N PHE A 62 -5.51 49.19 23.15
CA PHE A 62 -6.80 48.49 23.19
C PHE A 62 -7.04 47.67 21.94
N ALA A 63 -6.70 48.19 20.76
CA ALA A 63 -6.76 47.45 19.51
C ALA A 63 -5.82 46.24 19.54
N GLY A 64 -4.55 46.45 19.95
CA GLY A 64 -3.58 45.36 20.14
C GLY A 64 -4.03 44.33 21.17
N TYR A 65 -4.65 44.77 22.27
CA TYR A 65 -5.26 43.89 23.27
C TYR A 65 -6.39 43.05 22.66
N LYS A 66 -7.34 43.68 21.96
CA LYS A 66 -8.45 42.98 21.31
C LYS A 66 -8.00 42.04 20.20
N THR A 67 -6.97 42.40 19.45
CA THR A 67 -6.35 41.51 18.45
C THR A 67 -5.68 40.31 19.11
N GLY A 68 -4.92 40.53 20.20
CA GLY A 68 -4.32 39.45 20.97
C GLY A 68 -5.36 38.49 21.55
N GLU A 69 -6.40 39.04 22.19
CA GLU A 69 -7.53 38.30 22.76
C GLU A 69 -8.25 37.46 21.69
N ALA A 70 -8.48 38.02 20.50
CA ALA A 70 -9.07 37.28 19.39
C ALA A 70 -8.16 36.16 18.86
N MET A 71 -6.85 36.40 18.73
CA MET A 71 -5.89 35.43 18.20
C MET A 71 -5.65 34.23 19.11
N THR A 72 -5.85 34.38 20.42
CA THR A 72 -5.70 33.31 21.41
C THR A 72 -7.05 32.78 21.90
N SER A 73 -8.16 33.24 21.30
CA SER A 73 -9.49 32.81 21.69
C SER A 73 -9.72 31.33 21.39
N LYS A 74 -10.59 30.71 22.18
CA LYS A 74 -11.08 29.33 21.98
C LYS A 74 -11.47 29.07 20.53
N GLU A 75 -12.31 29.93 19.96
CA GLU A 75 -12.79 29.80 18.59
C GLU A 75 -11.64 29.79 17.59
N LYS A 76 -10.64 30.66 17.78
CA LYS A 76 -9.51 30.74 16.86
C LYS A 76 -8.59 29.51 16.91
N VAL A 77 -8.49 28.86 18.07
CA VAL A 77 -7.72 27.60 18.21
C VAL A 77 -8.45 26.46 17.50
N ILE A 78 -9.76 26.35 17.72
CA ILE A 78 -10.60 25.35 17.05
C ILE A 78 -10.59 25.53 15.53
N ASP A 79 -10.76 26.77 15.04
CA ASP A 79 -10.73 27.06 13.59
C ASP A 79 -9.40 26.66 12.95
N LYS A 80 -8.27 26.88 13.65
CA LYS A 80 -6.95 26.48 13.16
C LYS A 80 -6.81 24.97 13.07
N PHE A 81 -7.35 24.24 14.03
CA PHE A 81 -7.36 22.78 14.04
C PHE A 81 -8.21 22.22 12.91
N GLU A 82 -9.45 22.70 12.79
CA GLU A 82 -10.37 22.34 11.70
C GLU A 82 -9.74 22.63 10.33
N THR A 83 -9.13 23.81 10.17
CA THR A 83 -8.42 24.18 8.93
C THR A 83 -7.23 23.28 8.67
N ALA A 84 -6.40 22.97 9.67
CA ALA A 84 -5.23 22.12 9.48
C ALA A 84 -5.62 20.69 9.07
N LEU A 85 -6.71 20.14 9.62
CA LEU A 85 -7.24 18.85 9.22
C LEU A 85 -7.85 18.88 7.82
N ALA A 86 -8.65 19.91 7.49
CA ALA A 86 -9.25 20.07 6.17
C ALA A 86 -8.21 20.25 5.06
N GLU A 87 -7.14 21.00 5.34
CA GLU A 87 -6.00 21.19 4.42
C GLU A 87 -5.02 20.01 4.43
N LYS A 88 -5.20 19.01 5.31
CA LYS A 88 -4.26 17.90 5.55
C LYS A 88 -2.84 18.39 5.86
N ASP A 89 -2.73 19.55 6.52
CA ASP A 89 -1.46 20.21 6.84
C ASP A 89 -0.92 19.69 8.17
N ALA A 90 -0.15 18.60 8.09
CA ALA A 90 0.47 17.95 9.24
C ALA A 90 1.41 18.89 10.03
N ASN A 91 2.10 19.81 9.36
CA ASN A 91 3.00 20.75 10.02
C ASN A 91 2.23 21.75 10.89
N LYS A 92 1.13 22.29 10.37
CA LYS A 92 0.22 23.16 11.14
C LYS A 92 -0.43 22.39 12.28
N LEU A 93 -0.94 21.18 12.01
CA LEU A 93 -1.61 20.37 13.02
C LEU A 93 -0.68 20.06 14.20
N ALA A 94 0.54 19.61 13.94
CA ALA A 94 1.53 19.31 14.98
C ALA A 94 1.88 20.52 15.88
N LYS A 95 1.76 21.75 15.37
CA LYS A 95 2.00 22.98 16.15
C LYS A 95 0.80 23.42 16.99
N ILE A 96 -0.38 22.89 16.72
CA ILE A 96 -1.63 23.21 17.41
C ILE A 96 -1.88 22.22 18.54
N LEU A 97 -1.51 20.96 18.34
CA LEU A 97 -1.68 19.90 19.32
C LEU A 97 -0.66 20.00 20.46
N THR A 98 -1.10 19.58 21.63
CA THR A 98 -0.36 19.54 22.88
C THR A 98 -0.67 18.22 23.58
N THR A 99 0.08 17.89 24.63
CA THR A 99 -0.17 16.69 25.42
C THR A 99 0.37 16.89 26.83
N ASP A 100 -0.26 16.22 27.79
CA ASP A 100 0.22 16.19 29.18
C ASP A 100 1.30 15.12 29.39
N ASP A 101 1.45 14.19 28.43
CA ASP A 101 2.46 13.14 28.46
C ASP A 101 3.80 13.65 27.89
N LYS A 102 4.85 13.60 28.70
CA LYS A 102 6.17 14.13 28.33
C LYS A 102 6.96 13.22 27.39
N GLU A 103 6.58 11.96 27.27
CA GLU A 103 7.21 10.99 26.38
C GLU A 103 6.58 11.03 24.98
N LEU A 104 5.32 11.49 24.88
CA LEU A 104 4.63 11.66 23.61
C LEU A 104 5.24 12.79 22.77
N THR A 105 5.81 12.41 21.64
CA THR A 105 6.38 13.35 20.67
C THR A 105 5.34 13.71 19.61
N ILE A 106 4.97 14.99 19.55
CA ILE A 106 4.08 15.53 18.51
C ILE A 106 4.92 16.20 17.43
N ASN A 107 4.85 15.67 16.20
CA ASN A 107 5.53 16.22 15.02
C ASN A 107 4.73 15.93 13.74
N GLU A 108 5.24 16.38 12.60
CA GLU A 108 4.57 16.23 11.30
C GLU A 108 4.29 14.77 10.91
N ASN A 109 5.13 13.81 11.32
CA ASN A 109 4.89 12.40 11.04
C ASN A 109 3.88 11.79 12.02
N SER A 110 3.99 12.11 13.32
CA SER A 110 3.10 11.52 14.33
C SER A 110 1.63 11.89 14.09
N VAL A 111 1.35 13.11 13.60
CA VAL A 111 -0.03 13.59 13.37
C VAL A 111 -0.73 13.04 12.14
N LYS A 112 -0.02 12.28 11.30
CA LYS A 112 -0.61 11.69 10.08
C LYS A 112 -1.74 10.73 10.41
N GLY A 113 -1.61 9.93 11.47
CA GLY A 113 -2.68 9.01 11.89
C GLY A 113 -3.97 9.73 12.28
N LEU A 114 -3.86 10.88 12.94
CA LEU A 114 -5.03 11.69 13.29
C LEU A 114 -5.69 12.33 12.06
N ILE A 115 -4.88 12.77 11.08
CA ILE A 115 -5.39 13.28 9.79
C ILE A 115 -6.12 12.15 9.05
N LYS A 116 -5.52 10.96 8.96
CA LYS A 116 -6.10 9.77 8.33
C LYS A 116 -7.47 9.45 8.94
N PHE A 117 -7.52 9.34 10.26
CA PHE A 117 -8.75 9.05 11.01
C PHE A 117 -9.89 10.02 10.70
N TYR A 118 -9.68 11.34 10.83
CA TYR A 118 -10.77 12.29 10.58
C TYR A 118 -11.11 12.49 9.10
N ASN A 119 -10.17 12.20 8.20
CA ASN A 119 -10.47 12.18 6.77
C ASN A 119 -11.39 11.01 6.41
N GLU A 120 -11.23 9.86 7.06
CA GLU A 120 -12.09 8.68 6.89
C GLU A 120 -13.39 8.79 7.71
N ASN A 121 -13.41 9.60 8.77
CA ASN A 121 -14.54 9.79 9.68
C ASN A 121 -14.91 11.30 9.85
N PRO A 122 -15.32 12.01 8.78
CA PRO A 122 -15.60 13.44 8.83
C PRO A 122 -16.71 13.81 9.84
N GLU A 123 -17.69 12.95 10.05
CA GLU A 123 -18.75 13.14 11.03
C GLU A 123 -18.23 13.15 12.47
N LYS A 124 -17.19 12.37 12.78
CA LYS A 124 -16.56 12.38 14.11
C LYS A 124 -15.82 13.70 14.35
N LEU A 125 -15.21 14.28 13.30
CA LEU A 125 -14.60 15.60 13.38
C LEU A 125 -15.65 16.68 13.68
N ASP A 126 -16.77 16.66 12.96
CA ASP A 126 -17.87 17.60 13.17
C ASP A 126 -18.41 17.54 14.61
N ILE A 127 -18.61 16.32 15.14
CA ILE A 127 -19.05 16.11 16.52
C ILE A 127 -18.04 16.68 17.52
N LEU A 128 -16.75 16.37 17.35
CA LEU A 128 -15.69 16.86 18.22
C LEU A 128 -15.62 18.40 18.19
N VAL A 129 -15.61 19.01 17.00
CA VAL A 129 -15.54 20.48 16.84
C VAL A 129 -16.78 21.14 17.45
N ALA A 130 -17.97 20.58 17.21
CA ALA A 130 -19.21 21.08 17.80
C ALA A 130 -19.21 20.96 19.33
N ASP A 131 -18.60 19.91 19.88
CA ASP A 131 -18.44 19.76 21.33
C ASP A 131 -17.48 20.81 21.90
N MET A 132 -16.28 20.95 21.35
CA MET A 132 -15.30 21.96 21.77
C MET A 132 -15.86 23.39 21.69
N ARG A 133 -16.65 23.71 20.65
CA ARG A 133 -17.33 25.02 20.52
C ARG A 133 -18.37 25.25 21.61
N ARG A 134 -19.08 24.20 22.07
CA ARG A 134 -20.11 24.28 23.13
C ARG A 134 -19.53 24.34 24.55
N GLN A 135 -18.30 23.87 24.77
CA GLN A 135 -17.67 23.87 26.09
C GLN A 135 -17.54 25.29 26.68
N THR A 136 -17.92 25.45 27.95
CA THR A 136 -17.70 26.68 28.72
C THR A 136 -16.31 26.66 29.35
N GLU A 137 -15.82 27.80 29.85
CA GLU A 137 -14.50 27.83 30.52
C GLU A 137 -14.42 26.84 31.70
N GLU A 138 -15.53 26.61 32.40
CA GLU A 138 -15.60 25.68 33.53
C GLU A 138 -15.63 24.22 33.05
N SER A 139 -16.30 23.92 31.93
CA SER A 139 -16.35 22.54 31.40
C SER A 139 -15.06 22.13 30.68
N VAL A 140 -14.31 23.07 30.11
CA VAL A 140 -12.99 22.81 29.50
C VAL A 140 -12.01 22.19 30.52
N ALA A 141 -12.11 22.58 31.79
CA ALA A 141 -11.24 22.04 32.85
C ALA A 141 -11.48 20.54 33.15
N TYR A 142 -12.60 19.98 32.70
CA TYR A 142 -12.98 18.58 32.90
C TYR A 142 -13.17 17.84 31.57
N ALA A 143 -12.77 18.43 30.45
CA ALA A 143 -12.88 17.77 29.17
C ALA A 143 -11.98 16.53 29.16
N THR A 144 -12.56 15.39 28.79
CA THR A 144 -11.88 14.10 28.73
C THR A 144 -12.12 13.49 27.36
N GLY A 145 -11.09 12.89 26.76
CA GLY A 145 -11.21 12.18 25.50
C GLY A 145 -9.89 12.17 24.74
N PRO A 146 -9.81 11.35 23.67
CA PRO A 146 -8.58 11.18 22.90
C PRO A 146 -8.03 12.49 22.38
N VAL A 147 -8.92 13.38 21.92
CA VAL A 147 -8.65 14.76 21.54
C VAL A 147 -9.62 15.67 22.28
N HIS A 148 -9.12 16.64 23.02
CA HIS A 148 -9.97 17.55 23.79
C HIS A 148 -9.38 18.95 23.90
N LEU A 149 -10.25 19.93 24.12
CA LEU A 149 -9.85 21.30 24.38
C LEU A 149 -9.42 21.43 25.85
N SER A 150 -8.33 22.13 26.10
CA SER A 150 -7.83 22.47 27.43
C SER A 150 -7.56 23.97 27.55
N LYS A 151 -7.53 24.49 28.78
CA LYS A 151 -7.19 25.89 29.09
C LYS A 151 -6.07 25.90 30.12
N ASP A 152 -4.84 26.13 29.68
CA ASP A 152 -3.67 26.17 30.56
C ASP A 152 -3.09 27.59 30.72
N GLY A 153 -3.46 28.23 31.83
CA GLY A 153 -2.84 29.48 32.26
C GLY A 153 -3.12 30.69 31.36
N LYS A 154 -2.08 31.51 31.15
CA LYS A 154 -2.17 32.78 30.39
C LYS A 154 -1.08 32.88 29.34
N LYS A 155 -1.46 33.18 28.11
CA LYS A 155 -0.53 33.55 27.04
C LYS A 155 -0.18 35.03 27.14
N LEU A 156 1.11 35.35 27.05
CA LEU A 156 1.63 36.73 27.20
C LEU A 156 1.17 37.41 28.51
N LEU A 157 0.96 36.64 29.59
CA LEU A 157 0.50 37.10 30.91
C LEU A 157 -0.91 37.74 30.97
N LEU A 158 -1.62 37.85 29.84
CA LEU A 158 -2.86 38.63 29.75
C LEU A 158 -4.03 37.82 29.16
N TYR A 159 -3.77 37.00 28.14
CA TYR A 159 -4.82 36.31 27.41
C TYR A 159 -4.98 34.88 27.89
N ASP A 160 -6.19 34.36 27.84
CA ASP A 160 -6.41 32.93 28.06
C ASP A 160 -5.66 32.12 26.99
N ASN A 161 -5.06 31.01 27.42
CA ASN A 161 -4.35 30.08 26.56
C ASN A 161 -5.19 28.83 26.42
N TYR A 162 -5.82 28.68 25.25
CA TYR A 162 -6.53 27.47 24.87
C TYR A 162 -5.62 26.60 24.02
N GLU A 163 -5.65 25.30 24.29
CA GLU A 163 -4.83 24.30 23.60
C GLU A 163 -5.69 23.09 23.25
N ILE A 164 -5.29 22.31 22.24
CA ILE A 164 -5.94 21.06 21.91
C ILE A 164 -4.99 19.96 22.38
N ASN A 165 -5.41 19.25 23.42
CA ASN A 165 -4.63 18.21 24.05
C ASN A 165 -4.99 16.85 23.45
N VAL A 166 -3.99 16.00 23.29
CA VAL A 166 -4.15 14.62 22.82
C VAL A 166 -3.65 13.63 23.86
N GLN A 167 -4.44 12.56 24.04
CA GLN A 167 -4.15 11.48 24.96
C GLN A 167 -3.14 10.50 24.34
N PRO A 168 -2.13 10.02 25.09
CA PRO A 168 -1.22 8.98 24.61
C PRO A 168 -1.91 7.62 24.54
N TYR A 169 -1.58 6.86 23.50
CA TYR A 169 -1.93 5.45 23.34
C TYR A 169 -0.67 4.58 23.33
N TYR A 170 -0.78 3.39 23.88
CA TYR A 170 0.26 2.37 23.86
C TYR A 170 -0.30 1.15 23.14
N ILE A 171 0.45 0.52 22.24
CA ILE A 171 -0.06 -0.62 21.46
C ILE A 171 0.69 -1.84 21.90
N THR A 172 -0.02 -2.89 22.30
CA THR A 172 0.57 -4.21 22.54
C THR A 172 0.54 -5.00 21.23
N LEU A 173 1.72 -5.18 20.63
CA LEU A 173 1.91 -5.97 19.42
C LEU A 173 2.35 -7.38 19.81
N ALA A 174 1.66 -8.39 19.27
CA ALA A 174 2.01 -9.79 19.40
C ALA A 174 2.32 -10.43 18.04
N THR A 175 3.18 -11.45 18.04
CA THR A 175 3.49 -12.27 16.86
C THR A 175 4.00 -13.65 17.28
N ALA A 176 3.60 -14.69 16.55
CA ALA A 176 4.02 -16.06 16.84
C ALA A 176 5.51 -16.33 16.58
N TYR A 177 6.20 -15.48 15.80
CA TYR A 177 7.53 -15.81 15.26
C TYR A 177 8.64 -14.93 15.83
N LYS A 178 9.66 -15.58 16.39
CA LYS A 178 10.94 -14.96 16.70
C LYS A 178 11.55 -14.28 15.47
N ASP A 179 12.33 -13.24 15.72
CA ASP A 179 13.05 -12.42 14.74
C ASP A 179 12.18 -11.50 13.87
N SER A 180 10.85 -11.52 14.05
CA SER A 180 9.93 -10.61 13.36
C SER A 180 10.20 -9.15 13.70
N ILE A 181 10.30 -8.31 12.68
CA ILE A 181 10.46 -6.86 12.79
C ILE A 181 9.08 -6.22 12.87
N LEU A 182 8.80 -5.57 14.00
CA LEU A 182 7.54 -4.90 14.29
C LEU A 182 7.63 -3.41 13.94
N LYS A 183 6.64 -2.88 13.25
CA LYS A 183 6.58 -1.48 12.83
C LYS A 183 5.22 -0.85 13.17
N VAL A 184 5.25 0.45 13.42
CA VAL A 184 4.07 1.32 13.51
C VAL A 184 4.30 2.51 12.57
N ASP A 185 3.36 2.77 11.67
CA ASP A 185 3.44 3.77 10.60
C ASP A 185 4.74 3.66 9.78
N GLY A 186 5.14 2.42 9.48
CA GLY A 186 6.37 2.11 8.74
C GLY A 186 7.68 2.29 9.53
N LYS A 187 7.63 2.79 10.77
CA LYS A 187 8.80 2.92 11.65
C LYS A 187 8.98 1.67 12.50
N GLU A 188 10.18 1.10 12.49
CA GLU A 188 10.55 -0.01 13.37
C GLU A 188 10.45 0.41 14.85
N VAL A 189 9.67 -0.36 15.62
CA VAL A 189 9.47 -0.15 17.05
C VAL A 189 10.15 -1.25 17.87
N GLY A 190 10.35 -2.43 17.30
CA GLY A 190 11.04 -3.53 17.96
C GLY A 190 11.22 -4.75 17.07
N LYS A 191 11.92 -5.75 17.63
CA LYS A 191 12.15 -7.05 17.02
C LYS A 191 11.81 -8.14 18.04
N ALA A 192 11.06 -9.16 17.65
CA ALA A 192 10.73 -10.30 18.49
C ALA A 192 11.99 -11.12 18.81
N ASP A 193 12.27 -11.37 20.10
CA ASP A 193 13.45 -12.09 20.57
C ASP A 193 13.16 -13.56 20.96
N GLU A 194 11.88 -13.91 21.06
CA GLU A 194 11.35 -15.27 21.27
C GLU A 194 10.12 -15.54 20.38
N ASP A 195 9.72 -16.81 20.30
CA ASP A 195 8.45 -17.19 19.67
C ASP A 195 7.29 -16.81 20.60
N ASP A 196 6.08 -16.66 20.06
CA ASP A 196 4.89 -16.17 20.80
C ASP A 196 5.16 -14.83 21.53
N PHE A 197 5.90 -13.93 20.89
CA PHE A 197 6.34 -12.66 21.43
C PHE A 197 5.18 -11.67 21.59
N GLU A 198 5.16 -10.97 22.73
CA GLU A 198 4.27 -9.81 22.95
C GLU A 198 5.04 -8.66 23.62
N LYS A 199 4.78 -7.42 23.17
CA LYS A 199 5.32 -6.22 23.82
C LYS A 199 4.50 -4.97 23.55
N THR A 200 4.42 -4.11 24.56
CA THR A 200 3.79 -2.80 24.47
C THR A 200 4.77 -1.73 23.96
N TYR A 201 4.34 -0.95 22.96
CA TYR A 201 5.07 0.15 22.35
C TYR A 201 4.28 1.45 22.45
N GLY A 202 4.97 2.58 22.47
CA GLY A 202 4.34 3.91 22.54
C GLY A 202 5.17 4.89 23.35
N PRO A 203 4.61 6.08 23.67
CA PRO A 203 3.25 6.48 23.33
C PRO A 203 3.07 6.94 21.87
N PHE A 204 1.88 6.71 21.33
CA PHE A 204 1.38 7.19 20.05
C PHE A 204 0.25 8.19 20.26
N ILE A 205 0.02 9.07 19.30
CA ILE A 205 -1.13 9.98 19.36
C ILE A 205 -2.41 9.21 19.00
N PRO A 206 -3.61 9.76 19.26
CA PRO A 206 -4.84 9.20 18.75
C PRO A 206 -4.90 9.28 17.22
N GLY A 207 -5.61 8.35 16.59
CA GLY A 207 -5.81 8.30 15.14
C GLY A 207 -5.69 6.89 14.57
N THR A 208 -5.66 6.78 13.25
CA THR A 208 -5.53 5.51 12.54
C THR A 208 -4.06 5.25 12.26
N HIS A 209 -3.54 4.13 12.77
CA HIS A 209 -2.13 3.74 12.67
C HIS A 209 -1.98 2.39 11.97
N ASP A 210 -1.04 2.31 11.04
CA ASP A 210 -0.74 1.06 10.34
C ASP A 210 0.33 0.30 11.13
N VAL A 211 0.00 -0.89 11.61
CA VAL A 211 0.92 -1.75 12.35
C VAL A 211 1.29 -2.96 11.49
N SER A 212 2.55 -3.39 11.54
CA SER A 212 3.00 -4.54 10.75
C SER A 212 4.07 -5.37 11.42
N ALA A 213 4.12 -6.64 11.04
CA ALA A 213 5.18 -7.58 11.38
C ALA A 213 5.77 -8.10 10.06
N ASN A 214 7.10 -8.11 9.96
CA ASN A 214 7.80 -8.63 8.78
C ASN A 214 8.93 -9.56 9.21
N LEU A 215 9.06 -10.70 8.56
CA LEU A 215 10.12 -11.68 8.78
C LEU A 215 10.55 -12.27 7.45
N THR A 216 11.84 -12.27 7.16
CA THR A 216 12.39 -13.01 6.02
C THR A 216 13.23 -14.16 6.57
N LYS A 217 12.87 -15.39 6.21
CA LYS A 217 13.58 -16.61 6.61
C LYS A 217 13.57 -17.60 5.47
N ASN A 218 14.71 -18.20 5.12
CA ASN A 218 14.80 -19.21 4.06
C ASN A 218 14.23 -18.76 2.70
N MET A 219 14.43 -17.49 2.33
CA MET A 219 13.82 -16.85 1.14
C MET A 219 12.28 -16.81 1.13
N VAL A 220 11.65 -17.17 2.24
CA VAL A 220 10.23 -16.94 2.49
C VAL A 220 10.07 -15.60 3.19
N GLU A 221 9.16 -14.79 2.66
CA GLU A 221 8.74 -13.52 3.25
C GLU A 221 7.45 -13.76 4.01
N MET A 222 7.43 -13.39 5.29
CA MET A 222 6.25 -13.42 6.15
C MET A 222 5.88 -12.00 6.51
N ALA A 223 4.66 -11.58 6.20
CA ALA A 223 4.20 -10.24 6.47
C ALA A 223 2.75 -10.22 6.97
N ALA A 224 2.48 -9.31 7.90
CA ALA A 224 1.13 -8.92 8.31
C ALA A 224 1.09 -7.39 8.35
N THR A 225 0.00 -6.80 7.87
CA THR A 225 -0.27 -5.37 8.04
C THR A 225 -1.72 -5.19 8.44
N GLU A 226 -1.95 -4.48 9.55
CA GLU A 226 -3.26 -4.20 10.10
C GLU A 226 -3.41 -2.71 10.37
N SER A 227 -4.62 -2.18 10.19
CA SER A 227 -4.93 -0.78 10.48
C SER A 227 -5.68 -0.69 11.81
N LEU A 228 -5.13 0.07 12.76
CA LEU A 228 -5.65 0.19 14.12
C LEU A 228 -6.10 1.62 14.43
N ASP A 229 -7.38 1.78 14.82
CA ASP A 229 -7.93 3.05 15.28
C ASP A 229 -7.70 3.27 16.77
N LEU A 230 -6.71 4.10 17.10
CA LEU A 230 -6.41 4.58 18.45
C LEU A 230 -7.32 5.75 18.82
N TYR A 231 -8.60 5.47 19.09
CA TYR A 231 -9.58 6.51 19.43
C TYR A 231 -10.60 6.09 20.50
N SER A 232 -10.43 4.89 21.06
CA SER A 232 -11.30 4.36 22.12
C SER A 232 -10.86 4.86 23.51
N GLU A 233 -11.67 4.64 24.55
CA GLU A 233 -11.23 4.88 25.94
C GLU A 233 -10.10 3.93 26.38
N ASP A 234 -9.94 2.80 25.68
CA ASP A 234 -8.84 1.87 25.92
C ASP A 234 -7.56 2.41 25.27
N THR A 235 -6.63 2.82 26.13
CA THR A 235 -5.33 3.35 25.72
C THR A 235 -4.26 2.29 25.55
N ASN A 236 -4.58 1.01 25.74
CA ASN A 236 -3.66 -0.09 25.53
C ASN A 236 -4.24 -1.22 24.66
N PRO A 237 -4.65 -0.95 23.40
CA PRO A 237 -5.14 -2.00 22.51
C PRO A 237 -4.10 -3.11 22.29
N TYR A 238 -4.61 -4.34 22.23
CA TYR A 238 -3.85 -5.54 21.89
C TYR A 238 -4.15 -5.95 20.45
N ILE A 239 -3.12 -6.28 19.69
CA ILE A 239 -3.26 -6.85 18.35
C ILE A 239 -2.23 -7.95 18.11
N ASP A 240 -2.71 -9.08 17.62
CA ASP A 240 -1.90 -10.23 17.21
C ASP A 240 -1.74 -10.21 15.69
N LEU A 241 -0.51 -10.01 15.22
CA LEU A 241 -0.18 -9.88 13.81
C LEU A 241 0.03 -11.27 13.19
N GLN A 242 -1.01 -11.76 12.52
CA GLN A 242 -0.99 -13.04 11.80
C GLN A 242 -0.26 -12.89 10.48
N VAL A 243 1.04 -13.21 10.48
CA VAL A 243 1.87 -13.14 9.27
C VAL A 243 1.47 -14.21 8.27
N GLU A 244 1.32 -13.78 7.02
CA GLU A 244 1.11 -14.65 5.87
C GLU A 244 2.45 -14.88 5.17
N ALA A 245 2.74 -16.13 4.82
CA ALA A 245 3.97 -16.51 4.16
C ALA A 245 3.80 -16.42 2.64
N SER A 246 4.78 -15.83 1.96
CA SER A 246 4.81 -15.70 0.51
C SER A 246 6.24 -15.80 -0.01
N ILE A 247 6.35 -15.93 -1.33
CA ILE A 247 7.62 -15.91 -2.06
C ILE A 247 7.53 -14.95 -3.24
N ASN A 248 8.65 -14.32 -3.57
CA ASN A 248 8.76 -13.44 -4.71
C ASN A 248 9.05 -14.20 -6.02
N GLU A 249 8.92 -13.51 -7.16
CA GLU A 249 9.12 -14.09 -8.49
C GLU A 249 10.52 -14.69 -8.71
N GLU A 250 11.56 -14.06 -8.14
CA GLU A 250 12.92 -14.59 -8.21
C GLU A 250 13.02 -15.96 -7.54
N THR A 251 12.38 -16.11 -6.39
CA THR A 251 12.33 -17.37 -5.63
C THR A 251 11.55 -18.43 -6.39
N ARG A 252 10.40 -18.10 -7.00
CA ARG A 252 9.65 -19.03 -7.87
C ARG A 252 10.51 -19.50 -9.03
N LYS A 253 11.24 -18.60 -9.68
CA LYS A 253 12.15 -18.94 -10.78
C LYS A 253 13.23 -19.92 -10.33
N GLN A 254 13.89 -19.67 -9.20
CA GLN A 254 14.91 -20.59 -8.66
C GLN A 254 14.35 -21.99 -8.37
N ILE A 255 13.10 -22.07 -7.88
CA ILE A 255 12.41 -23.34 -7.65
C ILE A 255 12.11 -24.06 -8.98
N MET A 256 11.56 -23.35 -9.96
CA MET A 256 11.25 -23.91 -11.28
C MET A 256 12.52 -24.41 -11.98
N ASP A 257 13.59 -23.63 -11.96
CA ASP A 257 14.88 -24.01 -12.53
C ASP A 257 15.43 -25.29 -11.86
N GLN A 258 15.33 -25.38 -10.53
CA GLN A 258 15.79 -26.56 -9.78
C GLN A 258 14.97 -27.81 -10.08
N ILE A 259 13.63 -27.70 -10.15
CA ILE A 259 12.75 -28.83 -10.50
C ILE A 259 13.03 -29.29 -11.94
N ASN A 260 13.23 -28.35 -12.87
CA ASN A 260 13.56 -28.64 -14.26
C ASN A 260 14.90 -29.41 -14.37
N VAL A 261 15.91 -29.03 -13.59
CA VAL A 261 17.19 -29.76 -13.52
C VAL A 261 17.01 -31.17 -12.94
N VAL A 262 16.15 -31.34 -11.94
CA VAL A 262 15.87 -32.65 -11.34
C VAL A 262 15.15 -33.60 -12.30
N GLY A 263 14.35 -33.08 -13.25
CA GLY A 263 13.71 -33.87 -14.30
C GLY A 263 14.70 -34.72 -15.11
N ASP A 264 15.81 -34.14 -15.57
CA ASP A 264 16.85 -34.89 -16.31
C ASP A 264 17.57 -35.92 -15.41
N GLN A 265 17.86 -35.53 -14.16
CA GLN A 265 18.50 -36.42 -13.19
C GLN A 265 17.62 -37.62 -12.84
N LEU A 266 16.30 -37.42 -12.77
CA LEU A 266 15.31 -38.49 -12.56
C LEU A 266 15.39 -39.53 -13.68
N THR A 267 15.38 -39.08 -14.94
CA THR A 267 15.51 -39.96 -16.11
C THR A 267 16.81 -40.75 -16.07
N HIS A 268 17.93 -40.09 -15.74
CA HIS A 268 19.22 -40.75 -15.58
C HIS A 268 19.19 -41.80 -14.45
N ALA A 269 18.63 -41.45 -13.30
CA ALA A 269 18.57 -42.35 -12.15
C ALA A 269 17.75 -43.61 -12.45
N LYS A 270 16.59 -43.46 -13.10
CA LYS A 270 15.73 -44.58 -13.53
C LYS A 270 16.44 -45.49 -14.54
N ALA A 271 17.11 -44.89 -15.54
CA ALA A 271 17.82 -45.62 -16.58
C ALA A 271 19.06 -46.36 -16.03
N ALA A 272 19.83 -45.73 -15.14
CA ALA A 272 21.03 -46.31 -14.52
C ALA A 272 20.73 -47.23 -13.32
N LYS A 273 19.48 -47.22 -12.83
CA LYS A 273 19.07 -47.84 -11.56
C LYS A 273 19.95 -47.39 -10.38
N ASP A 274 20.30 -46.11 -10.37
CA ASP A 274 21.23 -45.52 -9.41
C ASP A 274 20.76 -44.13 -8.96
N THR A 275 20.26 -44.03 -7.73
CA THR A 275 19.81 -42.76 -7.14
C THR A 275 20.95 -41.83 -6.73
N SER A 276 22.22 -42.28 -6.78
CA SER A 276 23.38 -41.44 -6.44
C SER A 276 23.65 -40.31 -7.45
N VAL A 277 23.06 -40.41 -8.65
CA VAL A 277 23.13 -39.35 -9.68
C VAL A 277 22.22 -38.15 -9.36
N LEU A 278 21.24 -38.33 -8.47
CA LEU A 278 20.35 -37.27 -8.01
C LEU A 278 21.13 -36.31 -7.09
N LYS A 279 21.25 -35.07 -7.54
CA LYS A 279 21.92 -33.98 -6.82
C LYS A 279 20.87 -33.01 -6.31
N ASP A 280 21.14 -32.41 -5.16
CA ASP A 280 20.32 -31.33 -4.60
C ASP A 280 18.87 -31.75 -4.35
N VAL A 281 18.74 -33.01 -3.93
CA VAL A 281 17.49 -33.62 -3.50
C VAL A 281 17.61 -34.17 -2.08
N GLY A 282 16.50 -34.18 -1.35
CA GLY A 282 16.37 -34.78 -0.03
C GLY A 282 16.27 -36.30 -0.09
N GLU A 283 16.53 -36.94 1.06
CA GLU A 283 16.40 -38.40 1.20
C GLU A 283 14.96 -38.92 0.94
N PRO A 284 13.86 -38.22 1.31
CA PRO A 284 12.52 -38.67 0.96
C PRO A 284 12.30 -38.76 -0.55
N PHE A 285 12.73 -37.75 -1.31
CA PHE A 285 12.66 -37.79 -2.77
C PHE A 285 13.50 -38.93 -3.35
N LYS A 286 14.74 -39.14 -2.87
CA LYS A 286 15.56 -40.29 -3.32
C LYS A 286 14.89 -41.63 -3.05
N GLN A 287 14.23 -41.78 -1.90
CA GLN A 287 13.51 -43.01 -1.57
C GLN A 287 12.32 -43.23 -2.51
N MET A 288 11.55 -42.18 -2.81
CA MET A 288 10.48 -42.26 -3.83
C MET A 288 11.03 -42.76 -5.18
N ILE A 289 12.16 -42.22 -5.63
CA ILE A 289 12.77 -42.66 -6.91
C ILE A 289 13.33 -44.09 -6.80
N GLN A 290 13.86 -44.48 -5.64
CA GLN A 290 14.31 -45.85 -5.41
C GLN A 290 13.14 -46.83 -5.46
N ASP A 291 12.00 -46.47 -4.89
CA ASP A 291 10.78 -47.30 -4.92
C ASP A 291 10.28 -47.47 -6.37
N ASP A 292 10.27 -46.40 -7.17
CA ASP A 292 9.99 -46.46 -8.61
C ASP A 292 10.94 -47.41 -9.36
N ILE A 293 12.25 -47.34 -9.06
CA ILE A 293 13.28 -48.22 -9.66
C ILE A 293 13.05 -49.68 -9.27
N ASP A 294 12.75 -49.92 -8.00
CA ASP A 294 12.50 -51.26 -7.46
C ASP A 294 11.23 -51.87 -8.08
N ASP A 295 10.18 -51.07 -8.30
CA ASP A 295 8.95 -51.52 -8.96
C ASP A 295 9.22 -51.91 -10.43
N LEU A 296 10.00 -51.11 -11.17
CA LEU A 296 10.43 -51.45 -12.52
C LEU A 296 11.23 -52.77 -12.56
N ASP A 297 12.16 -52.97 -11.63
CA ASP A 297 13.02 -54.17 -11.60
C ASP A 297 12.29 -55.44 -11.13
N TYR A 298 11.51 -55.33 -10.05
CA TYR A 298 10.93 -56.49 -9.36
C TYR A 298 9.50 -56.80 -9.75
N LEU A 299 8.64 -55.78 -9.88
CA LEU A 299 7.22 -55.98 -10.18
C LEU A 299 7.01 -56.13 -11.69
N PHE A 300 7.57 -55.22 -12.47
CA PHE A 300 7.36 -55.16 -13.91
C PHE A 300 8.42 -55.94 -14.69
N LYS A 301 9.62 -56.12 -14.12
CA LYS A 301 10.77 -56.74 -14.78
C LYS A 301 11.11 -56.05 -16.10
N THR A 302 11.05 -54.72 -16.09
CA THR A 302 11.30 -53.87 -17.24
C THR A 302 12.65 -53.16 -17.10
N THR A 303 13.15 -52.69 -18.23
CA THR A 303 14.20 -51.66 -18.24
C THR A 303 13.64 -50.35 -18.72
N TYR A 304 14.15 -49.24 -18.18
CA TYR A 304 13.74 -47.89 -18.54
C TYR A 304 14.72 -47.28 -19.56
N LYS A 305 14.15 -46.64 -20.58
CA LYS A 305 14.86 -45.77 -21.53
C LYS A 305 14.04 -44.49 -21.63
N GLY A 306 14.68 -43.34 -21.54
CA GLY A 306 13.94 -42.08 -21.63
C GLY A 306 14.79 -40.83 -21.78
N SER A 307 14.12 -39.71 -22.07
CA SER A 307 14.64 -38.35 -21.99
C SER A 307 13.60 -37.45 -21.34
N TYR A 308 14.07 -36.47 -20.57
CA TYR A 308 13.24 -35.43 -19.98
C TYR A 308 13.12 -34.23 -20.93
N LEU A 309 11.89 -33.77 -21.18
CA LEU A 309 11.59 -32.73 -22.16
C LEU A 309 11.25 -31.37 -21.55
N SER A 310 10.38 -31.32 -20.54
CA SER A 310 9.92 -30.06 -19.95
C SER A 310 9.18 -30.26 -18.63
N SER A 311 9.06 -29.18 -17.85
CA SER A 311 8.18 -29.07 -16.70
C SER A 311 7.20 -27.92 -16.97
N GLU A 312 5.91 -28.23 -16.90
CA GLU A 312 4.84 -27.24 -16.88
C GLU A 312 4.44 -27.02 -15.42
N PHE A 313 4.48 -25.78 -14.94
CA PHE A 313 4.22 -25.40 -13.55
C PHE A 313 2.87 -24.71 -13.43
N ASP A 314 2.06 -25.10 -12.45
CA ASP A 314 0.84 -24.37 -12.08
C ASP A 314 1.24 -23.14 -11.25
N MET A 315 1.12 -21.96 -11.84
CA MET A 315 1.57 -20.71 -11.24
C MET A 315 0.71 -20.28 -10.04
N ASP A 316 -0.50 -20.83 -9.92
CA ASP A 316 -1.41 -20.59 -8.80
C ASP A 316 -1.20 -21.59 -7.64
N SER A 317 -0.42 -22.66 -7.87
CA SER A 317 -0.18 -23.72 -6.89
C SER A 317 1.00 -23.48 -5.93
N PHE A 318 1.74 -22.39 -6.10
CA PHE A 318 2.85 -22.02 -5.22
C PHE A 318 2.35 -21.66 -3.82
N ASP A 319 2.40 -22.63 -2.91
CA ASP A 319 1.98 -22.45 -1.52
C ASP A 319 3.16 -22.56 -0.56
N VAL A 320 3.15 -21.74 0.49
CA VAL A 320 4.21 -21.71 1.50
C VAL A 320 3.68 -22.24 2.81
N SER A 321 4.23 -23.35 3.28
CA SER A 321 3.77 -24.01 4.50
C SER A 321 4.91 -24.52 5.36
N LYS A 322 4.61 -24.77 6.64
CA LYS A 322 5.60 -25.22 7.63
C LYS A 322 5.64 -26.74 7.68
N TYR A 323 6.78 -27.32 7.30
CA TYR A 323 7.09 -28.74 7.43
C TYR A 323 8.04 -28.99 8.62
N GLU A 324 8.18 -30.25 9.08
CA GLU A 324 9.10 -30.61 10.19
C GLU A 324 10.52 -30.02 10.05
N PRO A 325 11.18 -30.06 8.87
CA PRO A 325 12.50 -29.47 8.69
C PRO A 325 12.52 -27.93 8.54
N GLY A 326 11.39 -27.28 8.29
CA GLY A 326 11.32 -25.83 8.09
C GLY A 326 10.20 -25.38 7.15
N TRP A 327 10.27 -24.12 6.73
CA TRP A 327 9.39 -23.59 5.68
C TRP A 327 9.68 -24.27 4.35
N ALA A 328 8.63 -24.76 3.72
CA ALA A 328 8.67 -25.37 2.41
C ALA A 328 7.77 -24.61 1.44
N VAL A 329 8.09 -24.72 0.16
CA VAL A 329 7.24 -24.28 -0.93
C VAL A 329 6.73 -25.52 -1.64
N THR A 330 5.43 -25.63 -1.85
CA THR A 330 4.85 -26.65 -2.72
C THR A 330 4.48 -26.06 -4.07
N VAL A 331 4.60 -26.85 -5.12
CA VAL A 331 4.17 -26.47 -6.47
C VAL A 331 3.75 -27.72 -7.24
N ASP A 332 2.64 -27.61 -7.98
CA ASP A 332 2.15 -28.65 -8.87
C ASP A 332 2.81 -28.52 -10.25
N VAL A 333 3.30 -29.65 -10.76
CA VAL A 333 4.12 -29.71 -11.97
C VAL A 333 3.73 -30.91 -12.82
N SER A 334 3.50 -30.67 -14.11
CA SER A 334 3.39 -31.72 -15.13
C SER A 334 4.75 -31.87 -15.81
N GLN A 335 5.44 -32.96 -15.53
CA GLN A 335 6.73 -33.25 -16.15
C GLN A 335 6.55 -34.14 -17.36
N THR A 336 7.05 -33.68 -18.51
CA THR A 336 6.93 -34.38 -19.80
C THR A 336 8.24 -35.07 -20.17
N PHE A 337 8.14 -36.34 -20.55
CA PHE A 337 9.25 -37.21 -20.92
C PHE A 337 8.95 -37.93 -22.24
N ASN A 338 10.00 -38.31 -22.96
CA ASN A 338 9.94 -39.39 -23.93
C ASN A 338 10.41 -40.66 -23.24
N GLU A 339 9.55 -41.66 -23.07
CA GLU A 339 9.87 -42.85 -22.26
C GLU A 339 9.40 -44.17 -22.89
N ALA A 340 10.14 -45.23 -22.59
CA ALA A 340 9.83 -46.60 -22.96
C ALA A 340 10.17 -47.54 -21.80
N GLU A 341 9.16 -48.30 -21.34
CA GLU A 341 9.33 -49.44 -20.44
C GLU A 341 9.43 -50.72 -21.27
N ILE A 342 10.63 -51.31 -21.31
CA ILE A 342 10.94 -52.42 -22.20
C ILE A 342 10.75 -53.75 -21.45
N TYR A 343 9.79 -54.55 -21.91
CA TYR A 343 9.59 -55.95 -21.49
C TYR A 343 10.26 -56.87 -22.51
N ASP A 344 11.14 -57.79 -22.07
CA ASP A 344 11.80 -58.87 -22.85
C ASP A 344 11.33 -58.99 -24.33
N GLU A 345 11.85 -58.12 -25.21
CA GLU A 345 11.67 -58.06 -26.68
C GLU A 345 10.47 -57.27 -27.28
N TYR A 346 9.68 -56.53 -26.50
CA TYR A 346 8.69 -55.57 -27.04
C TYR A 346 9.28 -54.18 -27.29
N SER A 347 8.75 -53.48 -28.30
CA SER A 347 9.19 -52.19 -28.88
C SER A 347 9.94 -51.25 -27.94
N ASP A 348 11.10 -50.76 -28.37
CA ASP A 348 11.95 -49.76 -27.70
C ASP A 348 11.60 -48.31 -28.09
N GLU A 349 10.40 -48.12 -28.62
CA GLU A 349 9.86 -46.86 -29.10
C GLU A 349 9.52 -45.95 -27.92
N LEU A 350 10.21 -44.82 -27.85
CA LEU A 350 9.94 -43.78 -26.87
C LEU A 350 8.59 -43.13 -27.18
N LYS A 351 7.77 -42.95 -26.15
CA LYS A 351 6.51 -42.24 -26.24
C LYS A 351 6.54 -41.04 -25.34
N LYS A 352 5.99 -39.93 -25.83
CA LYS A 352 5.73 -38.76 -25.00
C LYS A 352 4.72 -39.14 -23.92
N GLN A 353 5.08 -38.92 -22.66
CA GLN A 353 4.25 -39.15 -21.48
C GLN A 353 4.44 -37.98 -20.51
N SER A 354 3.41 -37.67 -19.75
CA SER A 354 3.44 -36.61 -18.75
C SER A 354 3.02 -37.16 -17.39
N HIS A 355 3.74 -36.75 -16.36
CA HIS A 355 3.53 -37.19 -14.97
C HIS A 355 3.26 -35.97 -14.09
N GLU A 356 2.11 -35.97 -13.42
CA GLU A 356 1.66 -34.91 -12.53
C GLU A 356 2.18 -35.13 -11.10
N LEU A 357 2.97 -34.19 -10.60
CA LEU A 357 3.62 -34.26 -9.30
C LEU A 357 3.42 -32.96 -8.52
N THR A 358 3.16 -33.08 -7.21
CA THR A 358 3.32 -31.95 -6.28
C THR A 358 4.73 -32.02 -5.70
N PHE A 359 5.58 -31.06 -6.06
CA PHE A 359 6.94 -30.95 -5.52
C PHE A 359 6.93 -30.21 -4.18
N ILE A 360 7.71 -30.70 -3.22
CA ILE A 360 7.94 -30.05 -1.92
C ILE A 360 9.39 -29.57 -1.90
N MET A 361 9.58 -28.27 -1.82
CA MET A 361 10.88 -27.60 -1.95
C MET A 361 11.32 -27.05 -0.61
N LEU A 362 12.58 -27.30 -0.24
CA LEU A 362 13.22 -26.70 0.94
C LEU A 362 14.44 -25.88 0.52
N TYR A 363 14.65 -24.75 1.18
CA TYR A 363 15.85 -23.95 0.98
C TYR A 363 16.99 -24.43 1.89
N ASP A 364 18.11 -24.84 1.29
CA ASP A 364 19.34 -25.15 2.03
C ASP A 364 20.13 -23.87 2.29
N GLU A 365 20.06 -23.35 3.52
CA GLU A 365 20.78 -22.13 3.92
C GLU A 365 22.30 -22.25 3.79
N LYS A 366 22.87 -23.45 3.94
CA LYS A 366 24.33 -23.65 3.86
C LYS A 366 24.80 -23.62 2.42
N ALA A 367 24.04 -24.27 1.53
CA ALA A 367 24.34 -24.32 0.11
C ALA A 367 23.78 -23.11 -0.68
N LYS A 368 22.90 -22.32 -0.05
CA LYS A 368 22.19 -21.18 -0.63
C LYS A 368 21.42 -21.54 -1.90
N LYS A 369 20.71 -22.66 -1.88
CA LYS A 369 19.95 -23.16 -3.02
C LYS A 369 18.72 -23.94 -2.59
N TRP A 370 17.72 -23.95 -3.45
CA TRP A 370 16.57 -24.81 -3.30
C TRP A 370 16.93 -26.26 -3.57
N GLN A 371 16.26 -27.15 -2.85
CA GLN A 371 16.38 -28.60 -2.99
C GLN A 371 14.99 -29.21 -3.06
N VAL A 372 14.83 -30.21 -3.92
CA VAL A 372 13.61 -31.02 -3.93
C VAL A 372 13.65 -31.92 -2.69
N TYR A 373 12.84 -31.60 -1.69
CA TYR A 373 12.78 -32.40 -0.46
C TYR A 373 12.00 -33.69 -0.67
N ASN A 374 10.84 -33.59 -1.33
CA ASN A 374 9.96 -34.70 -1.68
C ASN A 374 9.12 -34.35 -2.92
N ALA A 375 8.45 -35.34 -3.50
CA ALA A 375 7.37 -35.14 -4.44
C ALA A 375 6.24 -36.13 -4.16
N GLU A 376 5.02 -35.79 -4.56
CA GLU A 376 3.84 -36.63 -4.38
C GLU A 376 3.10 -36.78 -5.70
N ASN A 377 2.72 -38.02 -6.04
CA ASN A 377 1.95 -38.31 -7.25
C ASN A 377 0.55 -37.71 -7.16
N ARG A 378 0.18 -36.88 -8.14
CA ARG A 378 -1.18 -36.34 -8.27
C ARG A 378 -2.06 -37.32 -9.04
N LEU A 379 -2.66 -38.24 -8.30
CA LEU A 379 -3.65 -39.14 -8.89
C LEU A 379 -4.97 -38.38 -9.11
N PHE A 380 -5.43 -38.33 -10.37
CA PHE A 380 -6.77 -37.86 -10.80
C PHE A 380 -7.00 -36.33 -10.90
N SER A 381 -5.96 -35.51 -10.89
CA SER A 381 -6.06 -34.05 -11.07
C SER A 381 -5.10 -33.57 -12.17
N SER A 382 -5.61 -32.81 -13.13
CA SER A 382 -4.77 -32.06 -14.08
C SER A 382 -4.14 -30.85 -13.40
N ILE A 383 -3.08 -30.34 -14.01
CA ILE A 383 -2.53 -29.02 -13.71
C ILE A 383 -3.57 -27.92 -13.99
N GLY A 384 -3.45 -26.76 -13.31
CA GLY A 384 -4.34 -25.60 -13.48
C GLY A 384 -4.27 -24.96 -14.87
N GLU A 385 -5.02 -23.88 -15.08
CA GLU A 385 -5.06 -23.14 -16.36
C GLU A 385 -3.93 -22.11 -16.48
N ASN A 386 -3.51 -21.51 -15.36
CA ASN A 386 -2.40 -20.56 -15.31
C ASN A 386 -1.07 -21.31 -15.19
N THR A 387 -0.48 -21.67 -16.33
CA THR A 387 0.75 -22.48 -16.35
C THR A 387 1.94 -21.78 -16.97
N LYS A 388 3.13 -22.23 -16.59
CA LYS A 388 4.40 -21.83 -17.21
C LYS A 388 5.23 -23.04 -17.58
N ILE A 389 5.67 -23.12 -18.83
CA ILE A 389 6.53 -24.20 -19.30
C ILE A 389 8.00 -23.79 -19.20
N VAL A 390 8.82 -24.67 -18.62
CA VAL A 390 10.28 -24.60 -18.67
C VAL A 390 10.78 -25.81 -19.45
N GLU A 391 11.37 -25.55 -20.61
CA GLU A 391 11.89 -26.60 -21.48
C GLU A 391 13.31 -27.04 -21.12
N ASN A 392 13.56 -28.34 -21.31
CA ASN A 392 14.91 -28.86 -21.51
C ASN A 392 15.33 -28.62 -22.97
N LYS A 393 16.20 -27.64 -23.18
CA LYS A 393 16.68 -27.24 -24.52
C LYS A 393 17.58 -28.31 -25.16
N GLU A 394 18.27 -29.11 -24.35
CA GLU A 394 19.16 -30.17 -24.83
C GLU A 394 18.82 -31.50 -24.14
N PRO A 395 17.69 -32.15 -24.48
CA PRO A 395 17.30 -33.40 -23.86
C PRO A 395 18.35 -34.49 -24.07
N THR A 396 18.66 -35.20 -22.98
CA THR A 396 19.56 -36.36 -23.01
C THR A 396 18.71 -37.63 -22.93
N VAL A 397 18.87 -38.51 -23.92
CA VAL A 397 18.34 -39.88 -23.86
C VAL A 397 19.30 -40.73 -23.05
N TYR A 398 18.78 -41.29 -21.97
CA TYR A 398 19.45 -42.30 -21.18
C TYR A 398 18.93 -43.69 -21.59
N ALA A 399 19.85 -44.55 -22.04
CA ALA A 399 19.55 -45.95 -22.34
C ALA A 399 19.51 -46.79 -21.07
N ALA A 400 18.97 -48.01 -21.15
CA ALA A 400 18.80 -48.94 -20.02
C ALA A 400 20.10 -49.33 -19.26
N ASP A 401 21.27 -48.99 -19.79
CA ASP A 401 22.57 -49.15 -19.12
C ASP A 401 23.08 -47.85 -18.47
N GLY A 402 22.27 -46.80 -18.44
CA GLY A 402 22.62 -45.46 -17.99
C GLY A 402 23.43 -44.63 -19.00
N SER A 403 23.72 -45.16 -20.20
CA SER A 403 24.50 -44.39 -21.19
C SER A 403 23.70 -43.23 -21.78
N ALA A 404 24.35 -42.06 -21.84
CA ALA A 404 23.78 -40.81 -22.33
C ALA A 404 24.03 -40.58 -23.82
N LYS A 405 23.02 -40.13 -24.55
CA LYS A 405 23.10 -39.61 -25.93
C LYS A 405 22.18 -38.41 -26.06
N SER A 406 22.49 -37.47 -26.95
CA SER A 406 21.56 -36.39 -27.30
C SER A 406 20.28 -36.96 -27.89
N ASP A 407 19.11 -36.43 -27.50
CA ASP A 407 17.84 -36.84 -28.09
C ASP A 407 17.65 -36.27 -29.50
N GLU A 408 17.67 -37.17 -30.51
CA GLU A 408 17.43 -36.79 -31.91
C GLU A 408 15.92 -36.73 -32.25
N THR A 409 15.03 -37.19 -31.37
CA THR A 409 13.57 -37.26 -31.61
C THR A 409 12.83 -35.94 -31.42
N LYS A 410 13.45 -34.91 -30.80
CA LYS A 410 12.90 -33.54 -30.73
C LYS A 410 12.79 -32.83 -32.10
N LYS A 411 13.10 -33.50 -33.21
CA LYS A 411 13.05 -32.94 -34.57
C LYS A 411 11.73 -33.11 -35.31
N ASP A 412 10.86 -34.03 -34.88
CA ASP A 412 9.71 -34.43 -35.68
C ASP A 412 8.46 -34.62 -34.79
N ASP A 413 7.85 -33.55 -34.27
CA ASP A 413 6.38 -33.40 -34.15
C ASP A 413 5.99 -32.03 -33.54
N ASP A 414 6.28 -30.93 -34.25
CA ASP A 414 5.47 -29.72 -34.14
C ASP A 414 5.46 -29.01 -35.50
N GLY A 415 4.26 -28.79 -36.02
CA GLY A 415 4.03 -28.32 -37.37
C GLY A 415 4.47 -26.87 -37.57
N ALA A 416 5.66 -26.72 -38.16
CA ALA A 416 6.14 -25.55 -38.90
C ALA A 416 6.22 -24.21 -38.16
N GLU A 417 7.37 -23.92 -37.54
CA GLU A 417 7.96 -22.57 -37.47
C GLU A 417 9.42 -22.63 -37.01
N GLY A 418 10.26 -21.70 -37.49
CA GLY A 418 11.68 -21.70 -37.14
C GLY A 418 11.88 -21.50 -35.63
N ASP A 419 12.97 -22.08 -35.09
CA ASP A 419 13.38 -21.90 -33.68
C ASP A 419 13.19 -20.43 -33.26
N ILE A 420 12.27 -20.17 -32.33
CA ILE A 420 12.03 -18.83 -31.79
C ILE A 420 13.20 -18.54 -30.83
N PRO A 421 14.05 -17.55 -31.10
CA PRO A 421 15.21 -17.28 -30.25
C PRO A 421 14.77 -16.68 -28.91
N ASP A 422 15.50 -16.99 -27.83
CA ASP A 422 15.26 -16.43 -26.49
C ASP A 422 15.18 -14.90 -26.49
N THR A 423 15.90 -14.24 -27.39
CA THR A 423 15.87 -12.78 -27.57
C THR A 423 14.51 -12.29 -28.08
N ALA A 424 13.83 -13.05 -28.94
CA ALA A 424 12.49 -12.73 -29.40
C ALA A 424 11.45 -12.96 -28.29
N VAL A 425 11.57 -14.06 -27.54
CA VAL A 425 10.72 -14.33 -26.37
C VAL A 425 10.85 -13.20 -25.35
N THR A 426 12.09 -12.86 -24.98
CA THR A 426 12.40 -11.80 -24.02
C THR A 426 11.91 -10.43 -24.49
N LEU A 427 12.04 -10.12 -25.79
CA LEU A 427 11.55 -8.86 -26.35
C LEU A 427 10.03 -8.76 -26.23
N MET A 428 9.30 -9.82 -26.63
CA MET A 428 7.84 -9.82 -26.60
C MET A 428 7.29 -9.82 -25.17
N ASP A 429 7.89 -10.60 -24.26
CA ASP A 429 7.52 -10.65 -22.84
C ASP A 429 7.57 -9.24 -22.21
N ASN A 430 8.73 -8.62 -22.35
CA ASN A 430 8.96 -7.27 -21.82
C ASN A 430 8.08 -6.21 -22.49
N TYR A 431 7.85 -6.31 -23.80
CA TYR A 431 6.99 -5.39 -24.53
C TYR A 431 5.53 -5.50 -24.09
N LEU A 432 4.97 -6.71 -24.04
CA LEU A 432 3.55 -6.93 -23.72
C LEU A 432 3.24 -6.55 -22.28
N TYR A 433 4.03 -7.04 -21.32
CA TYR A 433 3.84 -6.63 -19.91
C TYR A 433 4.12 -5.15 -19.68
N GLY A 434 5.15 -4.60 -20.35
CA GLY A 434 5.44 -3.17 -20.31
C GLY A 434 4.31 -2.31 -20.86
N LEU A 435 3.60 -2.78 -21.90
CA LEU A 435 2.44 -2.10 -22.46
C LEU A 435 1.24 -2.12 -21.50
N ILE A 436 0.96 -3.26 -20.87
CA ILE A 436 -0.09 -3.37 -19.83
C ILE A 436 0.19 -2.40 -18.68
N ASP A 437 1.43 -2.33 -18.20
CA ASP A 437 1.84 -1.37 -17.17
C ASP A 437 1.69 0.08 -17.64
N ALA A 438 2.05 0.36 -18.89
CA ALA A 438 1.92 1.70 -19.45
C ALA A 438 0.44 2.14 -19.50
N ILE A 439 -0.48 1.24 -19.86
CA ILE A 439 -1.93 1.48 -19.90
C ILE A 439 -2.49 1.67 -18.49
N ASN A 440 -2.15 0.78 -17.56
CA ASN A 440 -2.75 0.75 -16.22
C ASN A 440 -2.24 1.88 -15.31
N TYR A 441 -1.00 2.34 -15.51
CA TYR A 441 -0.34 3.30 -14.64
C TYR A 441 0.03 4.64 -15.30
N ASP A 442 -0.43 4.90 -16.54
CA ASP A 442 -0.11 6.13 -17.30
C ASP A 442 1.42 6.36 -17.42
N SER A 443 2.16 5.29 -17.70
CA SER A 443 3.63 5.25 -17.61
C SER A 443 4.24 4.71 -18.91
N PHE A 444 4.21 5.52 -19.99
CA PHE A 444 4.75 5.09 -21.29
C PHE A 444 6.23 4.66 -21.25
N SER A 445 6.99 5.11 -20.24
CA SER A 445 8.36 4.65 -20.00
C SER A 445 8.50 3.16 -19.69
N SER A 446 7.41 2.47 -19.31
CA SER A 446 7.42 1.03 -19.05
C SER A 446 7.53 0.21 -20.34
N VAL A 447 7.05 0.73 -21.48
CA VAL A 447 7.09 0.03 -22.78
C VAL A 447 8.10 0.63 -23.76
N SER A 448 8.41 1.93 -23.63
CA SER A 448 9.27 2.63 -24.59
C SER A 448 10.67 2.05 -24.82
N PRO A 449 11.34 1.35 -23.86
CA PRO A 449 12.66 0.74 -24.12
C PRO A 449 12.63 -0.32 -25.23
N TYR A 450 11.49 -1.00 -25.41
CA TYR A 450 11.32 -2.11 -26.36
C TYR A 450 10.83 -1.65 -27.73
N LEU A 451 10.62 -0.34 -27.88
CA LEU A 451 10.12 0.31 -29.09
C LEU A 451 11.23 1.16 -29.71
N ALA A 452 11.41 1.05 -31.02
CA ALA A 452 12.37 1.92 -31.71
C ALA A 452 11.84 3.36 -31.73
N ASP A 453 12.65 4.32 -31.27
CA ASP A 453 12.26 5.73 -31.16
C ASP A 453 11.84 6.31 -32.52
N GLY A 454 10.66 6.93 -32.56
CA GLY A 454 10.07 7.48 -33.79
C GLY A 454 9.52 6.45 -34.79
N SER A 455 9.45 5.16 -34.44
CA SER A 455 8.83 4.13 -35.28
C SER A 455 7.29 4.24 -35.32
N ALA A 456 6.68 3.56 -36.29
CA ALA A 456 5.23 3.53 -36.42
C ALA A 456 4.56 2.91 -35.19
N LEU A 457 5.15 1.83 -34.65
CA LEU A 457 4.68 1.19 -33.43
C LEU A 457 4.84 2.10 -32.21
N TYR A 458 5.96 2.83 -32.10
CA TYR A 458 6.17 3.76 -30.99
C TYR A 458 5.04 4.79 -30.88
N GLU A 459 4.69 5.44 -31.99
CA GLU A 459 3.63 6.46 -32.01
C GLU A 459 2.23 5.84 -31.83
N SER A 460 1.99 4.64 -32.37
CA SER A 460 0.71 3.96 -32.21
C SER A 460 0.47 3.53 -30.76
N GLN A 461 1.46 2.94 -30.09
CA GLN A 461 1.35 2.51 -28.70
C GLN A 461 1.21 3.69 -27.75
N ARG A 462 1.94 4.79 -28.01
CA ARG A 462 1.77 6.02 -27.23
C ARG A 462 0.34 6.55 -27.32
N THR A 463 -0.22 6.57 -28.55
CA THR A 463 -1.59 7.00 -28.79
C THR A 463 -2.60 6.05 -28.13
N LEU A 464 -2.34 4.75 -28.11
CA LEU A 464 -3.17 3.75 -27.44
C LEU A 464 -3.21 4.00 -25.93
N VAL A 465 -2.04 4.12 -25.29
CA VAL A 465 -1.91 4.38 -23.86
C VAL A 465 -2.65 5.66 -23.46
N ASP A 466 -2.45 6.76 -24.19
CA ASP A 466 -3.17 8.03 -23.95
C ASP A 466 -4.71 7.84 -24.07
N ASN A 467 -5.16 7.07 -25.06
CA ASN A 467 -6.59 6.85 -25.33
C ASN A 467 -7.28 5.97 -24.29
N LEU A 468 -6.61 4.93 -23.79
CA LEU A 468 -7.18 4.01 -22.80
C LEU A 468 -7.16 4.63 -21.40
N THR A 469 -6.03 5.23 -21.03
CA THR A 469 -5.87 5.92 -19.73
C THR A 469 -6.89 7.06 -19.58
N SER A 470 -7.08 7.88 -20.63
CA SER A 470 -8.07 8.98 -20.60
C SER A 470 -9.53 8.52 -20.45
N LYS A 471 -9.81 7.24 -20.69
CA LYS A 471 -11.12 6.60 -20.50
C LYS A 471 -11.22 5.77 -19.23
N SER A 472 -10.15 5.72 -18.42
CA SER A 472 -10.06 4.84 -17.24
C SER A 472 -10.34 3.38 -17.58
N ILE A 473 -9.80 2.93 -18.72
CA ILE A 473 -9.80 1.52 -19.13
C ILE A 473 -8.47 0.93 -18.68
N THR A 474 -8.52 -0.24 -18.05
CA THR A 474 -7.35 -1.02 -17.66
C THR A 474 -7.36 -2.36 -18.38
N GLU A 475 -6.18 -2.94 -18.60
CA GLU A 475 -6.02 -4.22 -19.29
C GLU A 475 -5.24 -5.22 -18.41
N SER A 476 -5.45 -6.50 -18.65
CA SER A 476 -4.65 -7.60 -18.10
C SER A 476 -4.29 -8.52 -19.25
N LEU A 477 -3.02 -8.89 -19.36
CA LEU A 477 -2.57 -9.93 -20.27
C LEU A 477 -2.86 -11.27 -19.61
N ASP A 478 -3.82 -12.02 -20.16
CA ASP A 478 -4.23 -13.31 -19.61
C ASP A 478 -3.30 -14.43 -20.10
N ASP A 479 -2.93 -14.41 -21.39
CA ASP A 479 -2.00 -15.35 -22.02
C ASP A 479 -1.42 -14.75 -23.31
N TYR A 480 -0.24 -15.22 -23.74
CA TYR A 480 0.22 -15.04 -25.10
C TYR A 480 1.17 -16.16 -25.56
N GLU A 481 1.11 -16.46 -26.85
CA GLU A 481 1.96 -17.45 -27.53
C GLU A 481 2.65 -16.79 -28.72
N ILE A 482 3.97 -16.98 -28.89
CA ILE A 482 4.65 -16.65 -30.15
C ILE A 482 4.44 -17.81 -31.11
N THR A 483 3.69 -17.55 -32.17
CA THR A 483 3.30 -18.52 -33.19
C THR A 483 3.97 -18.22 -34.52
N SER A 484 5.11 -17.53 -34.54
CA SER A 484 6.02 -17.46 -35.70
C SER A 484 7.23 -16.60 -35.39
N TYR A 485 8.40 -17.00 -35.88
CA TYR A 485 9.58 -16.14 -35.93
C TYR A 485 10.31 -16.27 -37.26
N LYS A 486 10.66 -15.12 -37.85
CA LYS A 486 11.47 -15.06 -39.06
C LYS A 486 12.46 -13.90 -39.04
N GLU A 487 13.76 -14.22 -38.98
CA GLU A 487 14.84 -13.24 -39.09
C GLU A 487 15.32 -13.10 -40.55
N ASP A 488 15.52 -11.86 -41.00
CA ASP A 488 16.17 -11.50 -42.27
C ASP A 488 17.20 -10.38 -42.00
N GLY A 489 18.42 -10.78 -41.62
CA GLY A 489 19.53 -9.88 -41.34
C GLY A 489 19.32 -9.03 -40.09
N ASP A 490 19.06 -7.74 -40.27
CA ASP A 490 18.85 -6.78 -39.17
C ASP A 490 17.36 -6.54 -38.89
N SER A 491 16.47 -7.32 -39.50
CA SER A 491 15.03 -7.28 -39.28
C SER A 491 14.49 -8.66 -38.89
N ALA A 492 13.45 -8.69 -38.07
CA ALA A 492 12.72 -9.91 -37.73
C ALA A 492 11.21 -9.66 -37.75
N THR A 493 10.45 -10.72 -38.05
CA THR A 493 9.00 -10.77 -37.94
C THR A 493 8.61 -11.75 -36.85
N ILE A 494 7.73 -11.33 -35.94
CA ILE A 494 7.28 -12.11 -34.79
C ILE A 494 5.76 -12.14 -34.80
N THR A 495 5.14 -13.32 -34.86
CA THR A 495 3.68 -13.45 -34.81
C THR A 495 3.25 -13.96 -33.45
N THR A 496 2.20 -13.37 -32.88
CA THR A 496 1.66 -13.75 -31.58
C THR A 496 0.17 -14.05 -31.65
N LYS A 497 -0.29 -14.90 -30.73
CA LYS A 497 -1.66 -14.93 -30.23
C LYS A 497 -1.66 -14.34 -28.84
N GLU A 498 -2.57 -13.42 -28.55
CA GLU A 498 -2.64 -12.72 -27.26
C GLU A 498 -4.08 -12.75 -26.76
N SER A 499 -4.29 -13.07 -25.49
CA SER A 499 -5.59 -12.96 -24.84
C SER A 499 -5.52 -11.88 -23.77
N ILE A 500 -6.40 -10.88 -23.88
CA ILE A 500 -6.38 -9.67 -23.03
C ILE A 500 -7.76 -9.44 -22.43
N THR A 501 -7.82 -9.30 -21.11
CA THR A 501 -9.01 -8.86 -20.40
C THR A 501 -9.03 -7.34 -20.28
N ILE A 502 -10.03 -6.71 -20.89
CA ILE A 502 -10.26 -5.26 -20.87
C ILE A 502 -11.29 -4.95 -19.79
N SER A 503 -10.94 -4.08 -18.85
CA SER A 503 -11.78 -3.66 -17.73
C SER A 503 -12.21 -2.21 -17.86
N TYR A 504 -13.50 -1.97 -17.70
CA TYR A 504 -14.13 -0.67 -17.87
C TYR A 504 -14.50 -0.03 -16.53
N SER A 505 -14.52 1.31 -16.48
CA SER A 505 -14.81 2.08 -15.27
C SER A 505 -16.21 1.86 -14.66
N ASN A 506 -17.13 1.24 -15.41
CA ASN A 506 -18.47 0.85 -14.95
C ASN A 506 -18.48 -0.50 -14.22
N GLY A 507 -17.32 -1.16 -14.08
CA GLY A 507 -17.15 -2.46 -13.43
C GLY A 507 -17.42 -3.67 -14.32
N THR A 508 -17.66 -3.48 -15.63
CA THR A 508 -17.73 -4.60 -16.58
C THR A 508 -16.36 -4.89 -17.18
N SER A 509 -16.12 -6.14 -17.56
CA SER A 509 -14.95 -6.56 -18.32
C SER A 509 -15.33 -7.43 -19.52
N GLU A 510 -14.45 -7.51 -20.51
CA GLU A 510 -14.53 -8.46 -21.61
C GLU A 510 -13.15 -8.95 -21.99
N GLN A 511 -13.06 -10.22 -22.41
CA GLN A 511 -11.85 -10.81 -22.94
C GLN A 511 -11.83 -10.68 -24.46
N GLN A 512 -10.67 -10.36 -25.03
CA GLN A 512 -10.44 -10.25 -26.46
C GLN A 512 -9.18 -11.02 -26.85
N ASP A 513 -9.29 -11.80 -27.91
CA ASP A 513 -8.16 -12.53 -28.48
C ASP A 513 -7.66 -11.81 -29.73
N TYR A 514 -6.35 -11.61 -29.79
CA TYR A 514 -5.67 -10.96 -30.89
C TYR A 514 -4.69 -11.89 -31.56
N ASN A 515 -4.47 -11.65 -32.85
CA ASN A 515 -3.39 -12.27 -33.60
C ASN A 515 -2.60 -11.13 -34.25
N TRP A 516 -1.38 -10.90 -33.79
CA TRP A 516 -0.57 -9.78 -34.25
C TRP A 516 0.69 -10.25 -34.92
N THR A 517 1.16 -9.49 -35.90
CA THR A 517 2.49 -9.68 -36.48
C THR A 517 3.32 -8.41 -36.29
N TYR A 518 4.37 -8.53 -35.48
CA TYR A 518 5.32 -7.48 -35.17
C TYR A 518 6.51 -7.51 -36.11
N THR A 519 7.03 -6.33 -36.43
CA THR A 519 8.35 -6.17 -37.05
C THR A 519 9.32 -5.63 -36.00
N ALA A 520 10.50 -6.24 -35.91
CA ALA A 520 11.61 -5.82 -35.07
C ALA A 520 12.83 -5.46 -35.93
N GLU A 521 13.66 -4.54 -35.43
CA GLU A 521 14.96 -4.19 -36.02
C GLU A 521 16.06 -4.22 -34.97
N LYS A 522 17.30 -4.57 -35.38
CA LYS A 522 18.47 -4.57 -34.49
C LYS A 522 18.88 -3.14 -34.12
N SER A 523 19.11 -2.92 -32.82
CA SER A 523 19.58 -1.67 -32.23
C SER A 523 20.77 -1.96 -31.30
N GLY A 524 21.98 -1.94 -31.86
CA GLY A 524 23.18 -2.39 -31.15
C GLY A 524 23.22 -3.92 -31.01
N ASP A 525 23.33 -4.42 -29.77
CA ASP A 525 23.26 -5.86 -29.46
C ASP A 525 21.82 -6.33 -29.14
N ASP A 526 20.85 -5.41 -29.10
CA ASP A 526 19.46 -5.66 -28.74
C ASP A 526 18.51 -5.53 -29.95
N TRP A 527 17.24 -5.91 -29.75
CA TRP A 527 16.16 -5.78 -30.72
C TRP A 527 15.10 -4.80 -30.22
N GLN A 528 14.51 -4.02 -31.13
CA GLN A 528 13.41 -3.12 -30.81
C GLN A 528 12.28 -3.27 -31.84
N LEU A 529 11.04 -3.21 -31.38
CA LEU A 529 9.86 -3.32 -32.24
C LEU A 529 9.60 -2.00 -32.97
N THR A 530 9.28 -2.10 -34.26
CA THR A 530 9.10 -0.96 -35.18
C THR A 530 7.71 -0.87 -35.79
N ASN A 531 7.01 -2.00 -35.94
CA ASN A 531 5.68 -2.06 -36.54
C ASN A 531 4.83 -3.21 -35.97
N ILE A 532 3.51 -3.13 -36.15
CA ILE A 532 2.52 -4.18 -35.84
C ILE A 532 1.45 -4.21 -36.95
N GLU A 533 1.03 -5.39 -37.37
CA GLU A 533 -0.02 -5.64 -38.38
C GLU A 533 -1.07 -6.65 -37.93
#